data_AF-A0A8I2JZ64-F1
#
_entry.id   AF-A0A8I2JZ64-F1
#
_cell.length_a   1.000
_cell.length_b   1.000
_cell.length_c   1.000
_cell.angle_alpha   90.00
_cell.angle_beta   90.00
_cell.angle_gamma   90.00
#
_symmetry.space_group_name_H-M   'P 1'
#
loop_
_entity.id
_entity.type
_entity.pdbx_description
1 polymer ?
#
loop_
_entity_poly.entity_id
_entity_poly.type
_entity_poly.pdbx_seq_one_letter_code
_entity_poly.pdbx_strand_id
1 'polypeptide(L)'
;MSDLDLIKQLEKEIGIELQERDSKNIMEYEQRGFAIDKNGNVIGLNLNEIKLDPVPPSLSKLRHLKKLSLSSTNLQDISFLQG
;
A
#
# COMPACT_ATOMS: atom_id res chain seq x y z
N MET A 1 4.36 3.35 -16.30
CA MET A 1 4.23 2.35 -15.23
C MET A 1 2.93 2.65 -14.52
N SER A 2 2.04 1.67 -14.44
CA SER A 2 0.74 1.79 -13.79
C SER A 2 0.86 1.61 -12.28
N ASP A 3 -0.17 2.01 -11.52
CA ASP A 3 -0.22 1.72 -10.09
C ASP A 3 -0.25 0.21 -9.80
N LEU A 4 -0.82 -0.60 -10.71
CA LEU A 4 -0.75 -2.07 -10.61
C LEU A 4 0.67 -2.61 -10.76
N ASP A 5 1.47 -2.04 -11.67
CA ASP A 5 2.90 -2.38 -11.78
C ASP A 5 3.65 -2.01 -10.48
N LEU A 6 3.29 -0.88 -9.86
CA LEU A 6 3.84 -0.46 -8.58
C LEU A 6 3.44 -1.40 -7.45
N ILE A 7 2.19 -1.88 -7.41
CA ILE A 7 1.76 -2.93 -6.47
C ILE A 7 2.56 -4.21 -6.70
N LYS A 8 2.75 -4.66 -7.94
CA LYS A 8 3.58 -5.85 -8.23
C LYS A 8 5.04 -5.67 -7.82
N GLN A 9 5.57 -4.46 -7.88
CA GLN A 9 6.89 -4.15 -7.34
C GLN A 9 6.88 -4.17 -5.79
N LEU A 10 5.87 -3.55 -5.17
CA LEU A 10 5.70 -3.52 -3.73
C LEU A 10 5.61 -4.93 -3.14
N GLU A 11 4.80 -5.81 -3.75
CA GLU A 11 4.65 -7.22 -3.36
C GLU A 11 6.00 -7.95 -3.33
N LYS A 12 6.88 -7.67 -4.31
CA LYS A 12 8.24 -8.23 -4.34
C LYS A 12 9.14 -7.65 -3.25
N GLU A 13 9.01 -6.36 -2.95
CA GLU A 13 9.80 -5.67 -1.92
C GLU A 13 9.41 -6.14 -0.51
N ILE A 14 8.13 -6.44 -0.26
CA ILE A 14 7.62 -6.89 1.04
C ILE A 14 7.47 -8.41 1.16
N GLY A 15 7.62 -9.16 0.07
CA GLY A 15 7.50 -10.62 0.03
C GLY A 15 6.09 -11.15 0.31
N ILE A 16 5.04 -10.36 0.04
CA ILE A 16 3.63 -10.69 0.31
C ILE A 16 2.80 -10.28 -0.90
N GLU A 17 1.85 -11.11 -1.30
CA GLU A 17 0.84 -10.76 -2.31
C GLU A 17 -0.31 -9.97 -1.67
N LEU A 18 -0.73 -8.89 -2.35
CA LEU A 18 -1.82 -8.04 -1.91
C LEU A 18 -3.06 -8.33 -2.75
N GLN A 19 -4.21 -8.51 -2.09
CA GLN A 19 -5.47 -8.71 -2.80
C GLN A 19 -6.12 -7.36 -3.13
N GLU A 20 -6.72 -7.27 -4.31
CA GLU A 20 -7.62 -6.16 -4.63
C GLU A 20 -8.88 -6.28 -3.76
N ARG A 21 -9.31 -5.16 -3.15
CA ARG A 21 -10.45 -5.08 -2.22
C ARG A 21 -11.35 -3.91 -2.58
N ASP A 22 -12.58 -3.97 -2.07
CA ASP A 22 -13.47 -2.81 -2.12
C ASP A 22 -12.90 -1.66 -1.27
N SER A 23 -12.84 -0.47 -1.86
CA SER A 23 -12.41 0.78 -1.22
C SER A 23 -13.17 1.16 0.05
N LYS A 24 -14.38 0.64 0.26
CA LYS A 24 -15.19 0.84 1.47
C LYS A 24 -14.60 0.10 2.66
N ASN A 25 -14.05 -1.09 2.44
CA ASN A 25 -13.64 -2.02 3.50
C ASN A 25 -12.12 -2.19 3.57
N ILE A 26 -11.35 -1.51 2.71
CA ILE A 26 -9.88 -1.63 2.64
C ILE A 26 -9.16 -1.38 3.98
N MET A 27 -9.74 -0.62 4.91
CA MET A 27 -9.15 -0.32 6.22
C MET A 27 -9.60 -1.28 7.34
N GLU A 28 -10.38 -2.31 7.03
CA GLU A 28 -10.74 -3.34 8.02
C GLU A 28 -9.46 -4.04 8.52
N TYR A 29 -9.39 -4.23 9.84
CA TYR A 29 -8.30 -4.96 10.49
C TYR A 29 -8.22 -6.37 9.88
N GLU A 30 -7.00 -6.87 9.67
CA GLU A 30 -6.66 -8.17 9.06
C GLU A 30 -6.66 -8.25 7.51
N GLN A 31 -7.22 -7.28 6.78
CA GLN A 31 -7.28 -7.36 5.32
C GLN A 31 -6.16 -6.56 4.62
N ARG A 32 -4.97 -7.15 4.56
CA ARG A 32 -3.90 -6.64 3.68
C ARG A 32 -4.38 -6.65 2.22
N GLY A 33 -4.12 -5.57 1.51
CA GLY A 33 -4.61 -5.42 0.16
C GLY A 33 -4.52 -3.99 -0.36
N PHE A 34 -5.07 -3.79 -1.55
CA PHE A 34 -5.19 -2.49 -2.19
C PHE A 34 -6.58 -2.30 -2.79
N ALA A 35 -6.98 -1.06 -3.02
CA ALA A 35 -8.22 -0.71 -3.71
C ALA A 35 -7.91 0.26 -4.85
N ILE A 36 -8.53 0.04 -6.00
CA ILE A 36 -8.39 0.89 -7.18
C ILE A 36 -9.63 1.75 -7.43
N ASP A 37 -9.46 2.89 -8.07
CA ASP A 37 -10.56 3.67 -8.63
C ASP A 37 -10.94 3.19 -10.04
N LYS A 38 -11.98 3.82 -10.63
CA LYS A 38 -12.45 3.53 -11.98
C LYS A 38 -11.41 3.74 -13.10
N ASN A 39 -10.31 4.44 -12.81
CA ASN A 39 -9.23 4.72 -13.75
C ASN A 39 -8.03 3.77 -13.53
N GLY A 40 -8.11 2.84 -12.58
CA GLY A 40 -7.03 1.92 -12.24
C GLY A 40 -5.97 2.52 -11.31
N ASN A 41 -6.22 3.66 -10.68
CA ASN A 41 -5.30 4.24 -9.70
C ASN A 41 -5.51 3.60 -8.33
N VAL A 42 -4.44 3.30 -7.61
CA VAL A 42 -4.51 2.78 -6.24
C VAL A 42 -4.85 3.94 -5.30
N ILE A 43 -6.04 3.85 -4.70
CA ILE A 43 -6.59 4.86 -3.80
C ILE A 43 -6.61 4.41 -2.34
N GLY A 44 -6.45 3.11 -2.08
CA GLY A 44 -6.41 2.53 -0.75
C GLY A 44 -5.35 1.45 -0.66
N LEU A 45 -4.61 1.42 0.45
CA LEU A 45 -3.58 0.43 0.70
C LEU A 45 -3.52 0.08 2.18
N ASN A 46 -3.59 -1.21 2.49
CA ASN A 46 -3.51 -1.73 3.85
C ASN A 46 -2.31 -2.67 3.94
N LEU A 47 -1.30 -2.26 4.71
CA LEU A 47 -0.06 -2.99 4.97
C LEU A 47 0.09 -3.31 6.45
N ASN A 48 -1.03 -3.52 7.15
CA ASN A 48 -1.00 -3.81 8.58
C ASN A 48 -0.19 -5.07 8.88
N GLU A 49 0.58 -5.02 9.97
CA GLU A 49 1.42 -6.11 10.46
C GLU A 49 2.49 -6.56 9.44
N ILE A 50 3.00 -5.64 8.63
CA ILE A 50 4.10 -5.88 7.69
C ILE A 50 5.38 -5.21 8.19
N LYS A 51 6.53 -5.87 7.98
CA LYS A 51 7.84 -5.25 8.17
C LYS A 51 8.16 -4.37 6.95
N LEU A 52 8.29 -3.07 7.17
CA LEU A 52 8.50 -2.04 6.15
C LEU A 52 9.80 -1.25 6.43
N ASP A 53 10.82 -1.94 6.95
CA ASP A 53 12.15 -1.39 7.16
C ASP A 53 13.18 -2.17 6.33
N PRO A 54 13.78 -1.56 5.29
CA PRO A 54 13.55 -0.18 4.85
C PRO A 54 12.19 0.04 4.16
N VAL A 55 11.76 1.30 4.05
CA VAL A 55 10.51 1.65 3.34
C VAL A 55 10.61 1.24 1.86
N PRO A 56 9.65 0.45 1.33
CA PRO A 56 9.65 0.07 -0.07
C PRO A 56 9.59 1.28 -1.01
N PRO A 57 10.54 1.48 -1.95
CA PRO A 57 10.54 2.63 -2.87
C PRO A 57 9.31 2.71 -3.78
N SER A 58 8.61 1.60 -3.99
CA SER A 58 7.33 1.57 -4.71
C SER A 58 6.20 2.28 -3.95
N LEU A 59 6.24 2.28 -2.61
CA LEU A 59 5.20 2.88 -1.76
C LEU A 59 5.10 4.41 -1.95
N SER A 60 6.23 5.10 -2.09
CA SER A 60 6.28 6.56 -2.29
C SER A 60 5.86 7.02 -3.70
N LYS A 61 5.72 6.08 -4.65
CA LYS A 61 5.33 6.37 -6.03
C LYS A 61 3.82 6.30 -6.26
N LEU A 62 3.05 5.80 -5.29
CA LEU A 62 1.60 5.69 -5.36
C LEU A 62 0.93 7.05 -5.06
N ARG A 63 0.89 7.92 -6.08
CA ARG A 63 0.48 9.34 -5.96
C ARG A 63 -1.02 9.57 -5.75
N HIS A 64 -1.84 8.55 -5.99
CA HIS A 64 -3.29 8.65 -5.90
C HIS A 64 -3.87 8.10 -4.59
N LEU A 65 -3.01 7.66 -3.65
CA LEU A 65 -3.40 7.13 -2.36
C LEU A 65 -4.23 8.15 -1.57
N LYS A 66 -5.41 7.72 -1.12
CA LYS A 66 -6.31 8.48 -0.24
C LYS A 66 -6.43 7.84 1.14
N LYS A 67 -6.20 6.54 1.23
CA LYS A 67 -6.26 5.74 2.46
C LYS A 67 -5.02 4.87 2.56
N LEU A 68 -4.33 4.94 3.70
CA LEU A 68 -3.16 4.13 3.98
C LEU A 68 -3.23 3.63 5.43
N SER A 69 -3.14 2.31 5.62
CA SER A 69 -3.05 1.67 6.94
C SER A 69 -1.69 1.01 7.09
N LEU A 70 -0.97 1.39 8.15
CA LEU A 70 0.38 0.92 8.50
C LEU A 70 0.41 0.47 9.97
N SER A 71 -0.73 0.04 10.51
CA SER A 71 -0.85 -0.39 11.90
C SER A 71 0.06 -1.58 12.16
N SER A 72 0.70 -1.58 13.34
CA SER A 72 1.61 -2.65 13.76
C SER A 72 2.76 -2.91 12.77
N THR A 73 3.24 -1.87 12.08
CA THR A 73 4.49 -1.91 11.30
C THR A 73 5.69 -1.53 12.17
N ASN A 74 6.90 -1.82 11.69
CA ASN A 74 8.15 -1.42 12.34
C ASN A 74 8.74 -0.09 11.81
N LEU A 75 7.91 0.70 11.11
CA LEU A 75 8.33 1.97 10.51
C LEU A 75 8.72 2.99 11.57
N GLN A 76 9.91 3.57 11.41
CA GLN A 76 10.39 4.71 12.20
C GLN A 76 10.43 6.00 11.40
N ASP A 77 10.59 5.90 10.07
CA ASP A 77 10.60 7.02 9.15
C ASP A 77 9.32 7.06 8.32
N ILE A 78 8.61 8.18 8.40
CA ILE A 78 7.38 8.48 7.65
C ILE A 78 7.57 9.62 6.64
N SER A 79 8.81 10.03 6.38
CA SER A 79 9.16 11.08 5.41
C SER A 79 8.63 10.80 4.00
N PHE A 80 8.48 9.52 3.64
CA PHE A 80 7.89 9.08 2.37
C PHE A 80 6.43 9.51 2.18
N LEU A 81 5.72 9.94 3.24
CA LEU A 81 4.37 10.49 3.16
C LEU A 81 4.33 11.96 2.72
N GLN A 82 5.47 12.67 2.68
CA GLN A 82 5.54 14.10 2.37
C GLN A 82 5.61 14.42 0.86
N GLY A 83 5.19 13.48 0.01
CA GLY A 83 5.22 13.58 -1.46
C GLY A 83 4.09 14.41 -2.06
#